data_AF-A0A9W3SHS1-F1
#
_entry.id   AF-A0A9W3SHS1-F1
#
_cell.length_a   1.000
_cell.length_b   1.000
_cell.length_c   1.000
_cell.angle_alpha   90.00
_cell.angle_beta   90.00
_cell.angle_gamma   90.00
#
_symmetry.space_group_name_H-M   'P 1'
#
loop_
_entity.id
_entity.type
_entity.pdbx_description
1 polymer ?
#
loop_
_entity_poly.entity_id
_entity_poly.type
_entity_poly.pdbx_seq_one_letter_code
_entity_poly.pdbx_strand_id
1 'polypeptide(L)'
;MYTGIRVKVTIKKEFHQMINEINNEESDFCDYVNQFSFLANFSKLKRSELIPSGISSYMPTGWEVGEYPNEQSTDDFERQFNTVTGFWAFQCCLKNYDKVVEHFLTDVLANIIESSQHIETKHEEDEESKMYEYVNGEIVRVDLK
;
A
#
# COMPACT_ATOMS: atom_id res chain seq x y z
N MET A 1 -6.80 -5.80 -15.58
CA MET A 1 -6.79 -6.68 -14.41
C MET A 1 -6.43 -5.84 -13.19
N TYR A 2 -7.14 -6.07 -12.10
CA TYR A 2 -7.01 -5.38 -10.83
C TYR A 2 -6.11 -6.17 -9.88
N THR A 3 -5.44 -5.44 -8.99
CA THR A 3 -4.64 -6.01 -7.91
C THR A 3 -4.97 -5.26 -6.64
N GLY A 4 -5.44 -6.00 -5.65
CA GLY A 4 -5.62 -5.51 -4.29
C GLY A 4 -4.28 -5.52 -3.55
N ILE A 5 -4.08 -4.53 -2.69
CA ILE A 5 -2.97 -4.45 -1.75
C ILE A 5 -3.50 -4.15 -0.35
N ARG A 6 -2.96 -4.85 0.65
CA ARG A 6 -3.22 -4.67 2.08
C ARG A 6 -1.91 -4.50 2.83
N VAL A 7 -1.81 -3.45 3.63
CA VAL A 7 -0.58 -3.10 4.35
C VAL A 7 -0.91 -2.73 5.79
N LYS A 8 -0.12 -3.27 6.72
CA LYS A 8 0.04 -2.80 8.10
C LYS A 8 1.52 -2.75 8.43
N VAL A 9 2.07 -1.55 8.58
CA VAL A 9 3.51 -1.33 8.74
C VAL A 9 3.79 -0.22 9.74
N THR A 10 5.03 -0.15 10.20
CA THR A 10 5.55 1.01 10.93
C THR A 10 6.46 1.79 10.00
N ILE A 11 6.17 3.07 9.81
CA ILE A 11 6.92 4.01 8.95
C ILE A 11 8.08 4.62 9.73
N LYS A 12 9.25 4.73 9.10
CA LYS A 12 10.41 5.44 9.69
C LYS A 12 10.08 6.92 9.89
N LYS A 13 10.58 7.49 10.98
CA LYS A 13 10.19 8.81 11.46
C LYS A 13 10.37 9.94 10.45
N GLU A 14 11.42 9.88 9.63
CA GLU A 14 11.73 10.86 8.60
C GLU A 14 10.67 10.94 7.47
N PHE A 15 9.82 9.92 7.31
CA PHE A 15 8.76 9.87 6.29
C PHE A 15 7.36 10.16 6.85
N HIS A 16 7.22 10.43 8.16
CA HIS A 16 5.90 10.60 8.80
C HIS A 16 5.09 11.73 8.20
N GLN A 17 5.71 12.87 7.88
CA GLN A 17 5.01 13.99 7.25
C GLN A 17 4.43 13.58 5.89
N MET A 18 5.27 13.02 5.02
CA MET A 18 4.87 12.56 3.69
C MET A 18 3.71 11.57 3.75
N ILE A 19 3.81 10.56 4.62
CA ILE A 19 2.75 9.55 4.73
C ILE A 19 1.47 10.12 5.34
N ASN A 20 1.55 11.06 6.28
CA ASN A 20 0.37 11.72 6.81
C ASN A 20 -0.39 12.51 5.74
N GLU A 21 0.32 13.30 4.94
CA GLU A 21 -0.29 14.11 3.87
C GLU A 21 -0.90 13.22 2.77
N ILE A 22 -0.17 12.18 2.33
CA ILE A 22 -0.67 11.20 1.36
C ILE A 22 -1.88 10.42 1.90
N ASN A 23 -1.85 10.02 3.18
CA ASN A 23 -2.95 9.28 3.81
C ASN A 23 -4.25 10.10 3.87
N ASN A 24 -4.13 11.42 4.00
CA ASN A 24 -5.25 12.36 4.05
C ASN A 24 -5.65 12.92 2.67
N GLU A 25 -5.06 12.40 1.58
CA GLU A 25 -5.28 12.87 0.21
C GLU A 25 -4.91 14.35 0.00
N GLU A 26 -3.95 14.87 0.78
CA GLU A 26 -3.46 16.25 0.67
C GLU A 26 -2.28 16.38 -0.31
N SER A 27 -1.62 15.26 -0.65
CA SER A 27 -0.46 15.20 -1.55
C SER A 27 -0.32 13.79 -2.15
N ASP A 28 0.53 13.66 -3.17
CA ASP A 28 0.91 12.41 -3.80
C ASP A 28 2.43 12.15 -3.69
N PHE A 29 2.87 10.91 -3.91
CA PHE A 29 4.30 10.56 -3.95
C PHE A 29 5.11 11.38 -4.97
N CYS A 30 4.47 11.94 -6.01
CA CYS A 30 5.16 12.77 -7.01
C CYS A 30 5.62 14.12 -6.45
N ASP A 31 4.90 14.69 -5.48
CA ASP A 31 5.23 15.98 -4.85
C ASP A 31 6.53 15.90 -4.03
N TYR A 32 6.85 14.69 -3.57
CA TYR A 32 7.99 14.40 -2.70
C TYR A 32 9.26 13.97 -3.43
N VAL A 33 9.24 13.86 -4.76
CA VAL A 33 10.39 13.37 -5.56
C VAL A 33 11.66 14.21 -5.36
N ASN A 34 11.52 15.53 -5.17
CA ASN A 34 12.66 16.43 -4.93
C ASN A 34 13.33 16.18 -3.57
N GLN A 35 12.57 15.71 -2.58
CA GLN A 35 13.07 15.38 -1.25
C GLN A 35 13.57 13.94 -1.17
N PHE A 36 12.87 13.01 -1.84
CA PHE A 36 13.11 11.58 -1.79
C PHE A 36 13.26 11.00 -3.20
N SER A 37 14.50 10.98 -3.70
CA SER A 37 14.79 10.57 -5.08
C SER A 37 14.38 9.13 -5.44
N PHE A 38 14.23 8.23 -4.45
CA PHE A 38 13.75 6.86 -4.70
C PHE A 38 12.31 6.82 -5.24
N LEU A 39 11.52 7.88 -5.04
CA LEU A 39 10.17 7.99 -5.58
C LEU A 39 10.13 8.26 -7.09
N ALA A 40 11.24 8.70 -7.70
CA ALA A 40 11.24 9.24 -9.06
C ALA A 40 10.77 8.26 -10.15
N ASN A 41 10.99 6.96 -9.95
CA ASN A 41 10.51 5.93 -10.88
C ASN A 41 9.04 5.62 -10.63
N PHE A 42 8.69 5.36 -9.37
CA PHE A 42 7.32 5.04 -8.96
C PHE A 42 6.33 6.15 -9.35
N SER A 43 6.66 7.41 -9.09
CA SER A 43 5.78 8.56 -9.34
C SER A 43 5.51 8.86 -10.82
N LYS A 44 6.18 8.16 -11.75
CA LYS A 44 5.91 8.24 -13.19
C LYS A 44 4.98 7.13 -13.68
N LEU A 45 4.72 6.13 -12.84
CA LEU A 45 3.88 5.00 -13.20
C LEU A 45 2.42 5.43 -13.21
N LYS A 46 1.68 4.93 -14.18
CA LYS A 46 0.25 5.22 -14.27
C LYS A 46 -0.46 4.65 -13.04
N ARG A 47 -1.28 5.47 -12.36
CA ARG A 47 -2.05 5.10 -11.16
C ARG A 47 -1.23 4.97 -9.88
N SER A 48 0.02 5.44 -9.86
CA SER A 48 0.80 5.51 -8.61
C SER A 48 0.11 6.38 -7.55
N GLU A 49 -0.62 7.41 -7.97
CA GLU A 49 -1.43 8.31 -7.14
C GLU A 49 -2.61 7.62 -6.45
N LEU A 50 -3.00 6.43 -6.91
CA LEU A 50 -4.10 5.66 -6.32
C LEU A 50 -3.64 4.77 -5.15
N ILE A 51 -2.38 4.84 -4.71
CA ILE A 51 -1.93 4.17 -3.49
C ILE A 51 -1.69 5.27 -2.45
N PRO A 52 -2.36 5.26 -1.28
CA PRO A 52 -3.17 4.18 -0.70
C PRO A 52 -4.70 4.31 -0.93
N SER A 53 -5.18 5.19 -1.82
CA SER A 53 -6.59 5.62 -1.92
C SER A 53 -7.45 4.92 -2.98
N GLY A 54 -6.91 3.93 -3.68
CA GLY A 54 -7.52 3.28 -4.83
C GLY A 54 -8.84 2.59 -4.53
N ILE A 55 -9.74 2.63 -5.52
CA ILE A 55 -11.15 2.22 -5.44
C ILE A 55 -11.31 0.78 -4.90
N SER A 56 -12.20 0.63 -3.93
CA SER A 56 -12.51 -0.64 -3.26
C SER A 56 -13.46 -1.57 -4.03
N SER A 57 -14.20 -1.07 -5.03
CA SER A 57 -15.25 -1.83 -5.75
C SER A 57 -14.78 -3.10 -6.49
N TYR A 58 -13.48 -3.38 -6.50
CA TYR A 58 -12.86 -4.57 -7.08
C TYR A 58 -11.90 -5.25 -6.11
N MET A 59 -12.11 -5.07 -4.80
CA MET A 59 -11.32 -5.72 -3.76
C MET A 59 -11.57 -7.23 -3.74
N PRO A 60 -10.57 -8.03 -3.33
CA PRO A 60 -10.77 -9.44 -3.10
C PRO A 60 -11.92 -9.72 -2.13
N THR A 61 -12.69 -10.78 -2.42
CA THR A 61 -13.78 -11.21 -1.53
C THR A 61 -13.27 -11.43 -0.11
N GLY A 62 -13.98 -10.87 0.87
CA GLY A 62 -13.64 -10.97 2.28
C GLY A 62 -12.74 -9.84 2.80
N TRP A 63 -12.22 -8.98 1.93
CA TRP A 63 -11.46 -7.80 2.38
C TRP A 63 -12.37 -6.64 2.82
N GLU A 64 -13.64 -6.70 2.43
CA GLU A 64 -14.66 -5.76 2.82
C GLU A 64 -15.94 -6.48 3.18
N VAL A 65 -16.70 -5.89 4.10
CA VAL A 65 -18.03 -6.33 4.50
C VAL A 65 -19.02 -5.18 4.38
N GLY A 66 -20.29 -5.51 4.14
CA GLY A 66 -21.35 -4.53 3.97
C GLY A 66 -21.87 -4.47 2.53
N GLU A 67 -22.64 -3.43 2.25
CA GLU A 67 -23.26 -3.21 0.95
C GLU A 67 -22.77 -1.88 0.35
N TYR A 68 -22.54 -1.88 -0.95
CA TYR A 68 -22.23 -0.67 -1.70
C TYR A 68 -23.23 0.46 -1.44
N PRO A 69 -22.78 1.70 -1.17
CA PRO A 69 -21.39 2.21 -1.15
C PRO A 69 -20.77 2.30 0.26
N ASN A 70 -21.32 1.58 1.24
CA ASN A 70 -20.96 1.69 2.65
C ASN A 70 -20.13 0.49 3.14
N GLU A 71 -19.37 -0.14 2.24
CA GLU A 71 -18.46 -1.21 2.60
C GLU A 71 -17.43 -0.74 3.64
N GLN A 72 -17.08 -1.65 4.55
CA GLN A 72 -16.07 -1.43 5.58
C GLN A 72 -14.94 -2.43 5.41
N SER A 73 -13.71 -1.93 5.53
CA SER A 73 -12.53 -2.78 5.59
C SER A 73 -12.63 -3.77 6.75
N THR A 74 -12.26 -5.03 6.50
CA THR A 74 -12.09 -6.01 7.56
C THR A 74 -10.70 -5.93 8.17
N ASP A 75 -10.52 -6.56 9.33
CA ASP A 75 -9.21 -6.84 9.92
C ASP A 75 -8.36 -5.58 10.12
N ASP A 76 -8.93 -4.45 10.53
CA ASP A 76 -8.26 -3.17 10.81
C ASP A 76 -7.40 -2.62 9.65
N PHE A 77 -7.81 -2.84 8.40
CA PHE A 77 -7.15 -2.29 7.20
C PHE A 77 -7.77 -0.98 6.70
N GLU A 78 -8.67 -0.36 7.47
CA GLU A 78 -9.12 0.98 7.18
C GLU A 78 -7.92 1.92 7.07
N ARG A 79 -7.97 2.82 6.07
CA ARG A 79 -6.90 3.75 5.80
C ARG A 79 -6.70 4.68 7.00
N GLN A 80 -5.55 4.56 7.65
CA GLN A 80 -5.20 5.31 8.85
C GLN A 80 -3.70 5.47 8.98
N PHE A 81 -3.29 6.62 9.52
CA PHE A 81 -1.91 6.86 9.92
C PHE A 81 -1.84 7.45 11.32
N ASN A 82 -1.09 6.80 12.21
CA ASN A 82 -0.80 7.31 13.55
C ASN A 82 0.57 7.97 13.56
N THR A 83 0.59 9.31 13.58
CA THR A 83 1.83 10.12 13.58
C THR A 83 2.70 9.95 14.82
N VAL A 84 2.16 9.43 15.93
CA VAL A 84 2.91 9.20 17.17
C VAL A 84 3.69 7.88 17.09
N THR A 85 3.06 6.82 16.58
CA THR A 85 3.65 5.48 16.51
C THR A 85 4.27 5.15 15.17
N GLY A 86 3.95 5.91 14.12
CA GLY A 86 4.29 5.58 12.73
C GLY A 86 3.47 4.44 12.14
N PHE A 87 2.43 3.96 12.84
CA PHE A 87 1.58 2.89 12.32
C PHE A 87 0.77 3.38 11.13
N TRP A 88 0.94 2.70 9.99
CA TRP A 88 0.19 2.95 8.77
C TRP A 88 -0.53 1.67 8.37
N ALA A 89 -1.84 1.76 8.24
CA ALA A 89 -2.66 0.69 7.70
C ALA A 89 -3.51 1.23 6.56
N PHE A 90 -3.64 0.44 5.51
CA PHE A 90 -4.57 0.72 4.42
C PHE A 90 -4.84 -0.53 3.61
N GLN A 91 -5.90 -0.45 2.82
CA GLN A 91 -6.16 -1.35 1.72
C GLN A 91 -6.64 -0.57 0.52
N CYS A 92 -6.23 -0.97 -0.68
CA CYS A 92 -6.76 -0.40 -1.91
C CYS A 92 -6.68 -1.39 -3.07
N CYS A 93 -7.37 -1.07 -4.16
CA CYS A 93 -7.30 -1.82 -5.39
C CYS A 93 -7.15 -0.89 -6.60
N LEU A 94 -6.31 -1.29 -7.54
CA LEU A 94 -6.07 -0.56 -8.76
C LEU A 94 -5.76 -1.51 -9.92
N LYS A 95 -5.97 -1.02 -11.14
CA LYS A 95 -5.43 -1.72 -12.32
C LYS A 95 -3.92 -1.65 -12.26
N ASN A 96 -3.28 -2.81 -12.17
CA ASN A 96 -1.84 -2.94 -12.00
C ASN A 96 -1.09 -2.76 -13.33
N TYR A 97 -1.26 -1.61 -13.97
CA TYR A 97 -0.49 -1.25 -15.16
C TYR A 97 0.97 -1.04 -14.79
N ASP A 98 1.87 -1.43 -15.70
CA ASP A 98 3.31 -1.22 -15.55
C ASP A 98 3.89 -1.76 -14.22
N LYS A 99 3.22 -2.77 -13.62
CA LYS A 99 3.60 -3.38 -12.33
C LYS A 99 3.69 -2.36 -11.18
N VAL A 100 2.79 -1.38 -11.17
CA VAL A 100 2.76 -0.30 -10.16
C VAL A 100 2.69 -0.83 -8.72
N VAL A 101 1.99 -1.94 -8.48
CA VAL A 101 1.93 -2.57 -7.14
C VAL A 101 3.29 -3.13 -6.75
N GLU A 102 3.97 -3.83 -7.65
CA GLU A 102 5.31 -4.37 -7.39
C GLU A 102 6.33 -3.24 -7.16
N HIS A 103 6.29 -2.19 -8.00
CA HIS A 103 7.13 -1.00 -7.82
C HIS A 103 6.82 -0.27 -6.51
N PHE A 104 5.56 -0.21 -6.07
CA PHE A 104 5.24 0.34 -4.76
C PHE A 104 5.93 -0.47 -3.65
N LEU A 105 5.87 -1.81 -3.71
CA LEU A 105 6.52 -2.65 -2.71
C LEU A 105 8.05 -2.45 -2.70
N THR A 106 8.71 -2.46 -3.85
CA THR A 106 10.17 -2.45 -3.93
C THR A 106 10.79 -1.05 -3.86
N ASP A 107 10.18 -0.08 -4.53
CA ASP A 107 10.78 1.24 -4.71
C ASP A 107 10.36 2.19 -3.57
N VAL A 108 9.14 2.01 -3.03
CA VAL A 108 8.59 2.88 -1.99
C VAL A 108 8.60 2.20 -0.63
N LEU A 109 7.79 1.15 -0.46
CA LEU A 109 7.51 0.55 0.84
C LEU A 109 8.79 0.06 1.52
N ALA A 110 9.65 -0.65 0.80
CA ALA A 110 10.95 -1.11 1.30
C ALA A 110 11.84 0.00 1.89
N ASN A 111 11.76 1.21 1.32
CA ASN A 111 12.57 2.36 1.72
C ASN A 111 12.00 3.08 2.94
N ILE A 112 10.67 3.13 3.08
CA ILE A 112 10.00 3.99 4.07
C ILE A 112 9.64 3.29 5.38
N ILE A 113 9.58 1.95 5.42
CA ILE A 113 9.15 1.21 6.62
C ILE A 113 10.31 0.81 7.51
N GLU A 114 10.06 0.77 8.82
CA GLU A 114 10.93 0.20 9.85
C GLU A 114 10.61 -1.27 10.10
N SER A 115 9.33 -1.65 10.05
CA SER A 115 8.87 -3.03 10.21
C SER A 115 7.52 -3.25 9.55
N SER A 116 7.17 -4.52 9.29
CA SER A 116 5.90 -4.94 8.72
C SER A 116 5.15 -5.88 9.67
N GLN A 117 3.86 -5.63 9.85
CA GLN A 117 2.94 -6.57 10.50
C GLN A 117 2.19 -7.40 9.46
N HIS A 118 1.83 -6.80 8.32
CA HIS A 118 1.12 -7.47 7.24
C HIS A 118 1.40 -6.79 5.91
N ILE A 119 1.74 -7.56 4.88
CA ILE A 119 1.81 -7.09 3.50
C ILE A 119 1.24 -8.20 2.62
N GLU A 120 0.19 -7.88 1.88
CA GLU A 120 -0.54 -8.83 1.07
C GLU A 120 -0.93 -8.20 -0.26
N THR A 121 -0.79 -8.96 -1.34
CA THR A 121 -1.38 -8.60 -2.64
C THR A 121 -2.24 -9.74 -3.15
N LYS A 122 -3.27 -9.40 -3.91
CA LYS A 122 -4.09 -10.40 -4.61
C LYS A 122 -4.51 -9.87 -5.96
N HIS A 123 -4.02 -10.52 -7.01
CA HIS A 123 -4.47 -10.27 -8.37
C HIS A 123 -5.86 -10.89 -8.57
N GLU A 124 -6.71 -10.28 -9.40
CA GLU A 124 -8.08 -10.75 -9.63
C GLU A 124 -8.17 -12.20 -10.15
N GLU A 125 -7.11 -12.68 -10.79
CA GLU A 125 -7.00 -14.04 -11.33
C GLU A 125 -6.27 -15.03 -10.41
N ASP A 126 -5.66 -14.54 -9.32
CA ASP A 126 -4.99 -15.43 -8.37
C ASP A 126 -6.04 -16.12 -7.48
N GLU A 127 -5.94 -17.45 -7.34
CA GLU A 127 -6.77 -18.21 -6.39
C GLU A 127 -6.47 -17.78 -4.94
N GLU A 128 -5.19 -17.59 -4.63
CA GLU A 128 -4.68 -17.29 -3.31
C GLU A 128 -3.95 -15.94 -3.26
N SER A 129 -3.95 -15.31 -2.09
CA SER A 129 -3.17 -14.09 -1.85
C SER A 129 -1.68 -14.38 -1.83
N LYS A 130 -0.88 -13.40 -2.24
CA LYS A 130 0.58 -13.38 -2.10
C LYS A 130 0.92 -12.60 -0.84
N MET A 131 1.63 -13.26 0.08
CA MET A 131 2.08 -12.67 1.34
C MET A 131 3.53 -12.21 1.23
N TYR A 132 3.87 -11.15 1.95
CA TYR A 132 5.22 -10.58 1.96
C TYR A 132 5.67 -10.19 3.37
N GLU A 133 6.97 -10.23 3.59
CA GLU A 133 7.64 -9.80 4.82
C GLU A 133 8.71 -8.74 4.51
N TYR A 134 8.98 -7.87 5.49
CA TYR A 134 10.11 -6.95 5.43
C TYR A 134 11.35 -7.57 6.10
N VAL A 135 12.37 -7.86 5.31
CA VAL A 135 13.62 -8.50 5.77
C VAL A 135 14.81 -7.70 5.28
N ASN A 136 15.60 -7.16 6.21
CA ASN A 136 16.87 -6.46 5.93
C ASN A 136 16.79 -5.35 4.87
N GLY A 137 15.69 -4.59 4.83
CA GLY A 137 15.54 -3.51 3.84
C GLY A 137 14.81 -3.93 2.56
N GLU A 138 14.39 -5.18 2.44
CA GLU A 138 13.73 -5.72 1.26
C GLU A 138 12.34 -6.26 1.59
N ILE A 139 11.41 -6.17 0.63
CA ILE A 139 10.10 -6.81 0.70
C ILE A 139 10.19 -8.15 -0.02
N VAL A 140 10.12 -9.24 0.73
CA VAL A 140 10.28 -10.61 0.22
C VAL A 140 8.96 -11.34 0.23
N ARG A 141 8.63 -12.05 -0.86
CA ARG A 141 7.46 -12.93 -0.90
C ARG A 141 7.69 -14.11 0.02
N VAL A 142 6.68 -14.46 0.81
CA VAL A 142 6.67 -15.65 1.65
C VAL A 142 5.53 -16.57 1.21
N ASP A 143 5.82 -17.86 1.11
CA ASP A 143 4.81 -18.88 0.88
C ASP A 143 4.18 -19.25 2.23
N LEU A 144 2.85 -19.23 2.29
CA LEU A 144 2.13 -19.75 3.45
C LEU A 144 2.41 -21.26 3.55
N LYS A 145 2.95 -21.71 4.69
CA LYS A 145 3.20 -23.13 4.97
C LYS A 145 1.94 -23.87 5.37
#